data_AF-A0A9W3DI19-F1
#
_entry.id   AF-A0A9W3DI19-F1
#
_cell.length_a   1.000
_cell.length_b   1.000
_cell.length_c   1.000
_cell.angle_alpha   90.00
_cell.angle_beta   90.00
_cell.angle_gamma   90.00
#
_symmetry.space_group_name_H-M   'P 1'
#
loop_
_entity.id
_entity.type
_entity.pdbx_description
1 polymer ?
#
loop_
_entity_poly.entity_id
_entity_poly.type
_entity_poly.pdbx_seq_one_letter_code
_entity_poly.pdbx_strand_id
1 'polypeptide(L)'
;MDPWVEKQERREMKKTKKHLDMVQYTCDAEYGIPRSCPCGGRIVNEVSANPKDKDFSPGRKYFTCDKFEDDGLHFRQPWVIGVEEEVRRLRKEVDDMAAEIAALKLLIPRV
;
A
#
# COMPACT_ATOMS: atom_id res chain seq x y z
N MET A 1 8.79 -23.23 -35.73
CA MET A 1 9.40 -22.54 -34.58
C MET A 1 10.18 -23.57 -33.77
N ASP A 2 11.38 -23.26 -33.31
CA ASP A 2 12.18 -24.19 -32.48
C ASP A 2 11.51 -24.37 -31.10
N PRO A 3 11.17 -25.60 -30.67
CA PRO A 3 10.53 -25.86 -29.37
C PRO A 3 11.31 -25.33 -28.15
N TRP A 4 12.64 -25.23 -28.24
CA TRP A 4 13.46 -24.63 -27.17
C TRP A 4 13.25 -23.13 -27.06
N VAL A 5 13.14 -22.45 -28.21
CA VAL A 5 12.88 -21.01 -28.29
C VAL A 5 11.48 -20.73 -27.72
N GLU A 6 10.45 -21.49 -28.10
CA GLU A 6 9.09 -21.31 -27.56
C GLU A 6 9.03 -21.53 -26.05
N LYS A 7 9.78 -22.50 -25.52
CA LYS A 7 9.86 -22.75 -24.06
C LYS A 7 10.57 -21.61 -23.33
N GLN A 8 11.60 -21.02 -23.95
CA GLN A 8 12.28 -19.83 -23.40
C GLN A 8 11.35 -18.62 -23.42
N GLU A 9 10.70 -18.32 -24.54
CA GLU A 9 9.72 -17.23 -24.67
C GLU A 9 8.60 -17.35 -23.63
N ARG A 10 8.07 -18.57 -23.42
CA ARG A 10 7.05 -18.83 -22.40
C ARG A 10 7.55 -18.60 -20.98
N ARG A 11 8.83 -18.85 -20.70
CA ARG A 11 9.45 -18.55 -19.39
C ARG A 11 9.61 -17.05 -19.19
N GLU A 12 10.06 -16.33 -20.21
CA GLU A 12 10.22 -14.88 -20.14
C GLU A 12 8.86 -14.18 -20.01
N MET A 13 7.84 -14.58 -20.79
CA MET A 13 6.48 -14.06 -20.63
C MET A 13 5.93 -14.26 -19.21
N LYS A 14 6.19 -15.43 -18.59
CA LYS A 14 5.79 -15.68 -17.20
C LYS A 14 6.50 -14.75 -16.20
N LYS A 15 7.78 -14.47 -16.41
CA LYS A 15 8.54 -13.52 -15.57
C LYS A 15 8.00 -12.10 -15.74
N THR A 16 7.79 -11.65 -16.97
CA THR A 16 7.23 -10.32 -17.28
C THR A 16 5.84 -10.16 -16.66
N LYS A 17 4.97 -11.16 -16.82
CA LYS A 17 3.64 -11.14 -16.19
C LYS A 17 3.76 -11.01 -14.67
N LYS A 18 4.61 -11.81 -14.03
CA LYS A 18 4.82 -11.74 -12.58
C LYS A 18 5.30 -10.35 -12.14
N HIS A 19 6.21 -9.74 -12.89
CA HIS A 19 6.68 -8.37 -12.61
C HIS A 19 5.54 -7.35 -12.72
N LEU A 20 4.75 -7.39 -13.80
CA LEU A 20 3.60 -6.51 -13.98
C LEU A 20 2.54 -6.70 -12.89
N ASP A 21 2.23 -7.94 -12.53
CA ASP A 21 1.29 -8.26 -11.45
C ASP A 21 1.79 -7.64 -10.12
N MET A 22 3.09 -7.71 -9.82
CA MET A 22 3.68 -7.12 -8.62
C MET A 22 3.66 -5.59 -8.61
N VAL A 23 3.94 -4.94 -9.74
CA VAL A 23 3.81 -3.49 -9.88
C VAL A 23 2.36 -3.07 -9.62
N GLN A 24 1.40 -3.76 -10.24
CA GLN A 24 -0.02 -3.50 -10.05
C GLN A 24 -0.44 -3.65 -8.58
N TYR A 25 -0.06 -4.74 -7.91
CA TYR A 25 -0.37 -4.94 -6.49
C TYR A 25 0.22 -3.85 -5.60
N THR A 26 1.42 -3.37 -5.92
CA THR A 26 2.07 -2.29 -5.16
C THR A 26 1.27 -1.01 -5.32
N CYS A 27 0.94 -0.61 -6.55
CA CYS A 27 0.11 0.57 -6.82
C CYS A 27 -1.28 0.49 -6.21
N ASP A 28 -1.96 -0.66 -6.29
CA ASP A 28 -3.33 -0.83 -5.79
C ASP A 28 -3.42 -0.83 -4.26
N ALA A 29 -2.33 -1.16 -3.56
CA ALA A 29 -2.29 -1.22 -2.10
C ALA A 29 -1.80 0.09 -1.44
N GLU A 30 -1.57 1.15 -2.23
CA GLU A 30 -1.30 2.52 -1.76
C GLU A 30 -2.61 3.22 -1.32
N TYR A 31 -3.33 2.65 -0.34
CA TYR A 31 -4.44 3.36 0.30
C TYR A 31 -4.35 3.24 1.82
N GLY A 32 -3.96 4.33 2.47
CA GLY A 32 -3.73 4.39 3.91
C GLY A 32 -2.34 3.91 4.29
N ILE A 33 -2.19 3.46 5.54
CA ILE A 33 -0.91 2.97 6.06
C ILE A 33 -0.71 1.52 5.60
N PRO A 34 0.34 1.21 4.81
CA PRO A 34 0.58 -0.15 4.35
C PRO A 34 0.91 -1.06 5.54
N ARG A 35 0.23 -2.21 5.61
CA ARG A 35 0.41 -3.20 6.69
C ARG A 35 1.41 -4.30 6.35
N SER A 36 1.59 -4.59 5.07
CA SER A 36 2.48 -5.62 4.55
C SER A 36 2.86 -5.31 3.11
N CYS A 37 4.07 -5.69 2.69
CA CYS A 37 4.47 -5.59 1.29
C CYS A 37 3.99 -6.81 0.49
N PRO A 38 3.64 -6.69 -0.81
CA PRO A 38 3.24 -7.84 -1.63
C PRO A 38 4.32 -8.95 -1.71
N CYS A 39 5.59 -8.61 -1.45
CA CYS A 39 6.68 -9.58 -1.36
C CYS A 39 6.70 -10.38 -0.03
N GLY A 40 5.77 -10.10 0.89
CA GLY A 40 5.73 -10.68 2.25
C GLY A 40 6.67 -10.02 3.26
N GLY A 41 7.36 -8.95 2.86
CA GLY A 41 8.22 -8.15 3.74
C GLY A 41 7.43 -7.31 4.74
N ARG A 42 8.07 -7.00 5.88
CA ARG A 42 7.50 -6.13 6.91
C ARG A 42 7.59 -4.67 6.48
N ILE A 43 6.57 -3.89 6.80
CA ILE A 43 6.62 -2.43 6.69
C ILE A 43 7.29 -1.85 7.93
N VAL A 44 8.32 -1.04 7.72
CA VAL A 44 9.10 -0.34 8.76
C VAL A 44 9.02 1.17 8.56
N ASN A 45 9.18 1.92 9.64
CA ASN A 45 9.27 3.38 9.57
C ASN A 45 10.72 3.77 9.25
N GLU A 46 10.95 4.23 8.02
CA GLU A 46 12.23 4.73 7.55
C GLU A 46 12.32 6.24 7.74
N VAL A 47 13.51 6.72 8.11
CA VAL A 47 13.87 8.14 8.04
C VAL A 47 14.99 8.23 7.01
N SER A 48 14.71 8.81 5.83
CA SER A 48 15.69 8.87 4.76
C SER A 48 16.84 9.82 5.09
N ALA A 49 18.05 9.27 5.06
CA ALA A 49 19.29 10.03 5.15
C ALA A 49 19.66 10.71 3.82
N ASN A 50 19.05 10.32 2.69
CA ASN A 50 19.35 10.89 1.39
C ASN A 50 18.79 12.31 1.29
N PRO A 51 19.64 13.35 1.15
CA PRO A 51 19.17 14.73 1.05
C PRO A 51 18.39 15.01 -0.24
N LYS A 52 18.49 14.15 -1.26
CA LYS A 52 17.73 14.27 -2.50
C LYS A 52 16.30 13.74 -2.40
N ASP A 53 16.01 12.90 -1.40
CA ASP A 53 14.66 12.40 -1.21
C ASP A 53 13.78 13.57 -0.76
N LYS A 54 12.75 13.85 -1.55
CA LYS A 54 11.80 14.92 -1.28
C LYS A 54 10.52 14.29 -0.76
N ASP A 55 10.42 14.18 0.56
CA ASP A 55 9.12 13.99 1.22
C ASP A 55 8.47 15.36 1.42
N PHE A 56 7.15 15.39 1.55
CA PHE A 56 6.38 16.58 1.90
C PHE A 56 6.54 16.97 3.38
N SER A 57 7.19 16.14 4.23
CA SER A 57 7.41 16.40 5.66
C SER A 57 8.89 16.65 6.04
N PRO A 58 9.16 17.48 7.07
CA PRO A 58 10.49 17.58 7.67
C PRO A 58 10.90 16.22 8.24
N GLY A 59 12.08 15.74 7.82
CA GLY A 59 12.65 14.47 8.26
C GLY A 59 12.57 13.33 7.26
N ARG A 60 11.87 13.48 6.11
CA ARG A 60 11.85 12.47 5.03
C ARG A 60 11.45 11.08 5.52
N LYS A 61 10.22 10.97 6.04
CA LYS A 61 9.74 9.74 6.69
C LYS A 61 8.95 8.90 5.69
N TYR A 62 9.20 7.60 5.70
CA TYR A 62 8.56 6.65 4.80
C TYR A 62 8.07 5.42 5.55
N PHE A 63 6.98 4.84 5.06
CA PHE A 63 6.62 3.46 5.29
C PHE A 63 7.29 2.61 4.22
N THR A 64 8.30 1.83 4.62
CA THR A 64 9.20 1.15 3.68
C THR A 64 9.20 -0.35 3.93
N CYS A 65 9.27 -1.15 2.87
CA CYS A 65 9.52 -2.58 3.01
C CYS A 65 10.93 -2.82 3.58
N ASP A 66 11.06 -3.75 4.52
CA ASP A 66 12.36 -4.23 5.03
C ASP A 66 13.31 -4.80 3.95
N LYS A 67 12.78 -5.18 2.79
CA LYS A 67 13.50 -5.69 1.61
C LYS A 67 13.49 -4.69 0.44
N PHE A 68 13.35 -3.40 0.70
CA PHE A 68 13.27 -2.39 -0.36
C PHE A 68 14.56 -2.32 -1.19
N GLU A 69 14.44 -2.42 -2.52
CA GLU A 69 15.56 -2.41 -3.47
C GLU A 69 15.44 -1.34 -4.59
N ASP A 70 14.56 -0.34 -4.42
CA ASP A 70 14.30 0.74 -5.42
C ASP A 70 14.02 0.21 -6.84
N ASP A 71 13.29 -0.90 -6.91
CA ASP A 71 12.94 -1.64 -8.14
C ASP A 71 11.47 -1.44 -8.57
N GLY A 72 10.71 -0.65 -7.81
CA GLY A 72 9.27 -0.43 -8.00
C GLY A 72 8.37 -1.60 -7.57
N LEU A 73 8.92 -2.65 -6.93
CA LEU A 73 8.17 -3.83 -6.47
C LEU A 73 7.94 -3.84 -4.96
N HIS A 74 8.55 -2.89 -4.26
CA HIS A 74 8.53 -2.76 -2.82
C HIS A 74 7.94 -1.42 -2.41
N PHE A 75 7.16 -1.43 -1.33
CA PHE A 75 6.64 -0.18 -0.78
C PHE A 75 7.76 0.73 -0.27
N ARG A 76 7.63 2.00 -0.63
CA ARG A 76 8.30 3.14 -0.01
C ARG A 76 7.38 4.35 -0.12
N GLN A 77 6.34 4.36 0.70
CA GLN A 77 5.30 5.39 0.67
C GLN A 77 5.66 6.52 1.64
N PRO A 78 5.56 7.80 1.24
CA PRO A 78 5.72 8.92 2.16
C PRO A 78 4.75 8.82 3.34
N TRP A 79 5.25 9.04 4.55
CA TRP A 79 4.47 8.88 5.79
C TRP A 79 3.21 9.75 5.79
N VAL A 80 3.34 10.99 5.33
CA VAL A 80 2.24 11.97 5.27
C VAL A 80 1.07 11.50 4.40
N ILE A 81 1.34 10.87 3.26
CA ILE A 81 0.29 10.35 2.35
C ILE A 81 -0.45 9.21 3.05
N GLY A 82 0.29 8.22 3.58
CA GLY A 82 -0.32 7.08 4.24
C GLY A 82 -1.14 7.47 5.47
N VAL A 83 -0.68 8.46 6.24
CA VAL A 83 -1.42 8.97 7.40
C VAL A 83 -2.64 9.79 6.98
N GLU A 84 -2.54 10.65 5.98
CA GLU A 84 -3.68 11.45 5.51
C GLU A 84 -4.81 10.56 5.00
N GLU A 85 -4.49 9.57 4.17
CA GLU A 85 -5.45 8.59 3.65
C GLU A 85 -6.09 7.77 4.76
N GLU A 86 -5.28 7.29 5.71
CA GLU A 86 -5.78 6.50 6.85
C GLU A 86 -6.70 7.34 7.74
N VAL A 87 -6.34 8.59 8.04
CA VAL A 87 -7.18 9.51 8.82
C VAL A 87 -8.49 9.79 8.09
N ARG A 88 -8.46 9.98 6.77
CA ARG A 88 -9.66 10.20 5.96
C ARG A 88 -10.58 8.98 5.97
N ARG A 89 -10.02 7.77 5.83
CA ARG A 89 -10.74 6.50 5.93
C ARG A 89 -11.39 6.33 7.31
N LEU A 90 -10.62 6.51 8.38
CA LEU A 90 -11.09 6.39 9.76
C LEU A 90 -12.17 7.43 10.08
N ARG A 91 -12.03 8.68 9.60
CA ARG A 91 -13.06 9.71 9.75
C ARG A 91 -14.38 9.24 9.17
N LYS A 92 -14.36 8.72 7.94
CA LYS A 92 -15.55 8.21 7.25
C LYS A 92 -16.18 7.04 8.02
N GLU A 93 -15.39 6.07 8.47
CA GLU A 93 -15.89 4.94 9.25
C GLU A 93 -16.55 5.38 10.56
N VAL A 94 -15.97 6.37 11.24
CA VAL A 94 -16.56 6.96 12.45
C VAL A 94 -17.89 7.65 12.15
N ASP A 95 -17.97 8.42 11.07
CA ASP A 95 -19.21 9.11 10.66
C ASP A 95 -20.31 8.10 10.30
N ASP A 96 -19.96 7.03 9.56
CA ASP A 96 -20.85 5.94 9.19
C ASP A 96 -21.38 5.21 10.44
N MET A 97 -20.49 4.83 11.38
CA MET A 97 -20.88 4.22 12.66
C MET A 97 -21.77 5.14 13.51
N ALA A 98 -21.50 6.44 13.53
CA ALA A 98 -22.32 7.40 14.26
C ALA A 98 -23.74 7.48 13.69
N ALA A 99 -23.89 7.41 12.36
CA ALA A 99 -25.19 7.37 11.69
C ALA A 99 -25.95 6.08 12.02
N GLU A 100 -25.28 4.92 12.00
CA GLU A 100 -25.88 3.64 12.38
C GLU A 100 -26.36 3.64 13.84
N ILE A 101 -25.54 4.14 14.77
CA ILE A 101 -25.91 4.26 16.19
C ILE A 101 -27.12 5.19 16.35
N ALA A 102 -27.17 6.30 15.62
CA ALA A 102 -28.32 7.22 15.66
C ALA A 102 -29.60 6.52 15.16
N ALA A 103 -29.53 5.75 14.09
CA ALA A 103 -30.65 4.98 13.57
C ALA A 103 -31.13 3.91 14.57
N LEU A 104 -30.21 3.14 15.16
CA LEU A 104 -30.53 2.11 16.15
C LEU A 104 -31.17 2.69 17.41
N LYS A 105 -30.74 3.88 17.86
CA LYS A 105 -31.34 4.59 19.00
C LYS A 105 -32.82 4.91 18.80
N LEU A 106 -33.27 5.09 17.55
CA LEU A 106 -34.70 5.31 17.25
C LEU A 106 -35.55 4.04 17.42
N LEU A 107 -34.92 2.86 17.34
CA LEU A 107 -35.60 1.57 17.45
C LEU A 107 -35.69 1.06 18.88
N ILE A 108 -34.94 1.65 19.82
CA ILE A 108 -34.99 1.27 21.24
C ILE A 108 -36.23 1.91 21.87
N PRO A 109 -37.20 1.11 22.38
CA PRO A 109 -38.33 1.66 23.11
C PRO A 109 -37.83 2.42 24.33
N ARG A 110 -38.32 3.65 24.52
CA ARG A 110 -38.11 4.36 25.79
C ARG A 110 -38.91 3.63 26.87
N VAL A 111 -38.22 2.92 27.74
CA VAL A 111 -38.77 2.37 28.99
C VAL A 111 -38.88 3.50 30.02
#